data_AF-N8VHA5-F1
#
_entry.id   AF-N8VHA5-F1
#
_cell.length_a   1.000
_cell.length_b   1.000
_cell.length_c   1.000
_cell.angle_alpha   90.00
_cell.angle_beta   90.00
_cell.angle_gamma   90.00
#
_symmetry.space_group_name_H-M   'P 1'
#
loop_
_entity.id
_entity.type
_entity.pdbx_description
1 polymer ?
#
loop_
_entity_poly.entity_id
_entity_poly.type
_entity_poly.pdbx_seq_one_letter_code
_entity_poly.pdbx_strand_id
1 'polypeptide(L)'
;MVFPSTETGKTIGCVVECNNNILAGLSMMRKYHLYAQDSNASNFRHPTLYANIKDTRSLGLSGEAQRAAMEKRLWQDGYHVSMQAFHIQMAMNYTRLHQGKSRPDLQGVFEFIRLLNTAQRLYNQIDLSKASQADKNKLGLAAFNAKNMSCPDLIYVLSSKIMGYDLKDFYALYGLPVTATAHASVAMLNLPTAPLYFYAQPDGGSNRLATGQWLTIPANGPVPNYPY
;
A
#
# COMPACT_ATOMS: atom_id res chain seq x y z
N MET A 1 2.77 -8.84 4.06
CA MET A 1 3.01 -8.98 2.61
C MET A 1 4.38 -9.62 2.41
N VAL A 2 4.44 -10.81 1.83
CA VAL A 2 5.70 -11.50 1.47
C VAL A 2 5.64 -11.93 0.01
N PHE A 3 6.77 -11.92 -0.68
CA PHE A 3 6.85 -12.28 -2.10
C PHE A 3 8.27 -12.68 -2.50
N PRO A 4 8.46 -13.42 -3.61
CA PRO A 4 9.78 -13.70 -4.15
C PRO A 4 10.46 -12.42 -4.65
N SER A 5 11.70 -12.19 -4.23
CA SER A 5 12.57 -11.12 -4.72
C SER A 5 12.75 -11.20 -6.23
N THR A 6 12.68 -10.06 -6.91
CA THR A 6 12.95 -10.00 -8.36
C THR A 6 14.45 -10.18 -8.68
N GLU A 7 15.33 -9.88 -7.72
CA GLU A 7 16.78 -10.07 -7.86
C GLU A 7 17.23 -11.51 -7.54
N THR A 8 16.68 -12.10 -6.49
CA THR A 8 17.24 -13.35 -5.91
C THR A 8 16.29 -14.54 -5.89
N GLY A 9 14.99 -14.34 -6.16
CA GLY A 9 13.95 -15.36 -6.03
C GLY A 9 13.64 -15.80 -4.58
N LYS A 10 14.40 -15.32 -3.59
CA LYS A 10 14.15 -15.61 -2.17
C LYS A 10 12.90 -14.88 -1.67
N THR A 11 12.18 -15.48 -0.73
CA THR A 11 11.05 -14.81 -0.07
C THR A 11 11.53 -13.63 0.76
N ILE A 12 11.03 -12.44 0.43
CA ILE A 12 11.35 -11.16 1.08
C ILE A 12 10.08 -10.46 1.57
N GLY A 13 10.26 -9.31 2.21
CA GLY A 13 9.20 -8.43 2.66
C GLY A 13 8.83 -8.59 4.13
N CYS A 14 7.57 -8.34 4.44
CA CYS A 14 7.07 -8.28 5.81
C CYS A 14 6.79 -9.70 6.32
N VAL A 15 7.83 -10.34 6.86
CA VAL A 15 7.85 -11.71 7.39
C VAL A 15 7.25 -11.79 8.81
N VAL A 16 7.85 -12.58 9.70
CA VAL A 16 7.39 -12.81 11.07
C VAL A 16 7.12 -11.47 11.78
N GLU A 17 6.03 -11.43 12.52
CA GLU A 17 5.54 -10.31 13.34
C GLU A 17 4.91 -9.11 12.64
N CYS A 18 4.88 -9.03 11.30
CA CYS A 18 4.30 -7.86 10.64
C CYS A 18 2.78 -7.69 10.83
N ASN A 19 2.02 -8.78 10.73
CA ASN A 19 0.55 -8.71 10.78
C ASN A 19 0.05 -8.31 12.18
N ASN A 20 0.61 -8.91 13.24
CA ASN A 20 0.32 -8.54 14.62
C ASN A 20 0.79 -7.13 14.94
N ASN A 21 1.92 -6.65 14.40
CA ASN A 21 2.35 -5.27 14.60
C ASN A 21 1.47 -4.24 13.86
N ILE A 22 0.93 -4.57 12.68
CA ILE A 22 -0.10 -3.74 12.02
C ILE A 22 -1.34 -3.66 12.90
N LEU A 23 -1.83 -4.80 13.42
CA LEU A 23 -2.99 -4.82 14.33
C LEU A 23 -2.73 -4.03 15.62
N ALA A 24 -1.55 -4.20 16.21
CA ALA A 24 -1.13 -3.44 17.39
C ALA A 24 -1.09 -1.94 17.09
N GLY A 25 -0.48 -1.53 15.98
CA GLY A 25 -0.43 -0.12 15.57
C GLY A 25 -1.81 0.49 15.32
N LEU A 26 -2.71 -0.24 14.67
CA LEU A 26 -4.12 0.17 14.50
C LEU A 26 -4.83 0.31 15.85
N SER A 27 -4.56 -0.58 16.80
CA SER A 27 -5.09 -0.49 18.16
C SER A 27 -4.58 0.74 18.89
N MET A 28 -3.33 1.13 18.66
CA MET A 28 -2.75 2.36 19.23
C MET A 28 -3.32 3.63 18.59
N MET A 29 -3.60 3.63 17.28
CA MET A 29 -4.36 4.71 16.63
C MET A 29 -5.73 4.88 17.28
N ARG A 30 -6.45 3.78 17.52
CA ARG A 30 -7.76 3.81 18.20
C ARG A 30 -7.64 4.32 19.63
N LYS A 31 -6.65 3.85 20.38
CA LYS A 31 -6.40 4.27 21.76
C LYS A 31 -6.13 5.77 21.86
N TYR A 32 -5.30 6.31 20.97
CA TYR A 32 -5.07 7.74 20.88
C TYR A 32 -6.35 8.50 20.53
N HIS A 33 -7.13 8.02 19.55
CA HIS A 33 -8.38 8.67 19.16
C HIS A 33 -9.42 8.72 20.29
N LEU A 34 -9.57 7.65 21.07
CA LEU A 34 -10.58 7.57 22.14
C LEU A 34 -10.15 8.25 23.44
N TYR A 35 -8.86 8.21 23.77
CA TYR A 35 -8.36 8.56 25.09
C TYR A 35 -7.22 9.58 25.10
N ALA A 36 -6.80 10.09 23.93
CA ALA A 36 -5.60 10.93 23.76
C ALA A 36 -4.31 10.30 24.33
N GLN A 37 -4.29 8.98 24.51
CA GLN A 37 -3.15 8.26 25.08
C GLN A 37 -2.15 7.91 23.98
N ASP A 38 -0.98 8.54 24.04
CA ASP A 38 0.11 8.29 23.12
C ASP A 38 0.91 7.06 23.56
N SER A 39 0.87 6.00 22.77
CA SER A 39 1.64 4.78 23.02
C SER A 39 2.03 4.10 21.73
N ASN A 40 3.29 3.66 21.67
CA ASN A 40 3.88 2.96 20.54
C ASN A 40 3.68 3.69 19.19
N ALA A 41 3.88 5.01 19.21
CA ALA A 41 3.69 5.90 18.07
C ALA A 41 4.75 5.75 16.96
N SER A 42 5.69 4.84 17.14
CA SER A 42 6.75 4.52 16.16
C SER A 42 6.50 3.21 15.41
N ASN A 43 5.33 2.59 15.57
CA ASN A 43 4.97 1.34 14.88
C ASN A 43 4.95 1.49 13.35
N PHE A 44 4.59 2.67 12.84
CA PHE A 44 4.62 2.97 11.42
C PHE A 44 5.61 4.12 11.15
N ARG A 45 6.83 3.80 10.74
CA ARG A 45 7.88 4.81 10.49
C ARG A 45 7.73 5.45 9.11
N HIS A 46 6.78 6.37 8.99
CA HIS A 46 6.57 7.18 7.79
C HIS A 46 7.81 7.99 7.35
N PRO A 47 8.60 8.61 8.25
CA PRO A 47 9.83 9.30 7.84
C PRO A 47 10.84 8.35 7.17
N THR A 48 11.06 7.16 7.73
CA THR A 48 11.98 6.16 7.17
C THR A 48 11.48 5.61 5.84
N LEU A 49 10.18 5.34 5.72
CA LEU A 49 9.57 4.95 4.45
C LEU A 49 9.76 6.02 3.37
N TYR A 50 9.59 7.30 3.73
CA TYR A 50 9.81 8.41 2.81
C TYR A 50 11.27 8.57 2.42
N ALA A 51 12.20 8.40 3.37
CA ALA A 51 13.64 8.41 3.08
C ALA A 51 14.01 7.34 2.04
N ASN A 52 13.43 6.13 2.14
CA ASN A 52 13.65 5.09 1.13
C ASN A 52 13.21 5.52 -0.27
N ILE A 53 12.06 6.20 -0.39
CA ILE A 53 11.60 6.76 -1.66
C ILE A 53 12.58 7.82 -2.17
N LYS A 54 12.97 8.76 -1.30
CA LYS A 54 13.87 9.87 -1.66
C LYS A 54 15.24 9.34 -2.13
N ASP A 55 15.83 8.41 -1.39
CA ASP A 55 17.13 7.83 -1.73
C ASP A 55 17.06 7.06 -3.04
N THR A 56 16.00 6.27 -3.26
CA THR A 56 15.82 5.55 -4.53
C THR A 56 15.73 6.52 -5.71
N ARG A 57 15.01 7.64 -5.55
CA ARG A 57 14.89 8.67 -6.58
C ARG A 57 16.21 9.39 -6.86
N SER A 58 17.07 9.52 -5.85
CA SER A 58 18.41 10.13 -6.02
C SER A 58 19.38 9.29 -6.87
N LEU A 59 19.06 8.01 -7.13
CA LEU A 59 19.90 7.13 -7.97
C LEU A 59 19.85 7.48 -9.46
N GLY A 60 18.93 8.34 -9.90
CA GLY A 60 18.76 8.69 -11.32
C GLY A 60 18.23 7.53 -12.19
N LEU A 61 17.71 6.47 -11.57
CA LEU A 61 17.10 5.34 -12.27
C LEU A 61 15.67 5.66 -12.72
N SER A 62 15.16 4.89 -13.67
CA SER A 62 13.76 4.99 -14.14
C SER A 62 13.14 3.61 -14.39
N GLY A 63 11.81 3.58 -14.52
CA GLY A 63 11.05 2.36 -14.83
C GLY A 63 11.35 1.20 -13.89
N GLU A 64 11.54 0.02 -14.47
CA GLU A 64 11.77 -1.22 -13.73
C GLU A 64 13.05 -1.20 -12.88
N ALA A 65 14.11 -0.54 -13.36
CA ALA A 65 15.35 -0.41 -12.58
C ALA A 65 15.15 0.40 -11.29
N GLN A 66 14.35 1.48 -11.36
CA GLN A 66 14.02 2.27 -10.16
C GLN A 66 13.12 1.48 -9.21
N ARG A 67 12.13 0.75 -9.73
CA ARG A 67 11.26 -0.12 -8.93
C ARG A 67 12.08 -1.21 -8.22
N ALA A 68 12.99 -1.88 -8.93
CA ALA A 68 13.88 -2.90 -8.35
C ALA A 68 14.79 -2.35 -7.26
N ALA A 69 15.35 -1.14 -7.45
CA ALA A 69 16.14 -0.47 -6.42
C ALA A 69 15.30 -0.17 -5.17
N MET A 70 14.05 0.27 -5.34
CA MET A 70 13.12 0.46 -4.22
C MET A 70 12.74 -0.87 -3.56
N GLU A 71 12.60 -1.95 -4.33
CA GLU A 71 12.34 -3.29 -3.81
C GLU A 71 13.43 -3.72 -2.83
N LYS A 72 14.67 -3.63 -3.29
CA LYS A 72 15.85 -3.96 -2.49
C LYS A 72 15.87 -3.15 -1.21
N ARG A 73 15.74 -1.82 -1.33
CA ARG A 73 15.82 -0.90 -0.20
C ARG A 73 14.70 -1.08 0.83
N LEU A 74 13.45 -1.27 0.39
CA LEU A 74 12.31 -1.34 1.30
C LEU A 74 11.98 -2.76 1.75
N TRP A 75 11.99 -3.73 0.83
CA TRP A 75 11.45 -5.07 1.07
C TRP A 75 12.52 -6.13 1.34
N GLN A 76 13.77 -5.91 0.92
CA GLN A 76 14.88 -6.82 1.21
C GLN A 76 15.71 -6.34 2.41
N ASP A 77 16.22 -5.12 2.34
CA ASP A 77 17.14 -4.54 3.32
C ASP A 77 16.43 -3.64 4.35
N GLY A 78 15.15 -3.35 4.11
CA GLY A 78 14.38 -2.39 4.89
C GLY A 78 13.94 -2.92 6.25
N TYR A 79 13.73 -2.00 7.19
CA TYR A 79 13.21 -2.34 8.52
C TYR A 79 11.67 -2.51 8.51
N HIS A 80 11.16 -3.48 9.27
CA HIS A 80 9.75 -3.90 9.19
C HIS A 80 8.73 -2.78 9.43
N VAL A 81 9.01 -1.82 10.32
CA VAL A 81 8.12 -0.67 10.60
C VAL A 81 7.90 0.23 9.37
N SER A 82 8.82 0.26 8.42
CA SER A 82 8.66 0.97 7.14
C SER A 82 7.74 0.20 6.18
N MET A 83 7.86 -1.13 6.14
CA MET A 83 6.96 -2.00 5.39
C MET A 83 5.53 -1.98 5.98
N GLN A 84 5.40 -1.86 7.30
CA GLN A 84 4.11 -1.70 7.96
C GLN A 84 3.50 -0.33 7.61
N ALA A 85 4.31 0.74 7.60
CA ALA A 85 3.88 2.08 7.20
C ALA A 85 3.33 2.14 5.76
N PHE A 86 3.79 1.29 4.84
CA PHE A 86 3.20 1.17 3.49
C PHE A 86 1.70 0.82 3.54
N HIS A 87 1.30 -0.12 4.41
CA HIS A 87 -0.10 -0.55 4.53
C HIS A 87 -0.98 0.60 5.02
N ILE A 88 -0.43 1.42 5.92
CA ILE A 88 -1.10 2.60 6.45
C ILE A 88 -1.15 3.74 5.41
N GLN A 89 -0.10 3.93 4.61
CA GLN A 89 -0.12 4.89 3.50
C GLN A 89 -1.21 4.55 2.48
N MET A 90 -1.45 3.27 2.20
CA MET A 90 -2.55 2.83 1.34
C MET A 90 -3.92 3.18 1.94
N ALA A 91 -4.11 2.92 3.23
CA ALA A 91 -5.34 3.26 3.95
C ALA A 91 -5.58 4.78 4.03
N MET A 92 -4.53 5.56 4.24
CA MET A 92 -4.60 7.02 4.22
C MET A 92 -4.95 7.52 2.82
N ASN A 93 -4.33 6.99 1.76
CA ASN A 93 -4.67 7.35 0.38
C ASN A 93 -6.12 7.04 0.04
N TYR A 94 -6.70 5.94 0.54
CA TYR A 94 -8.13 5.66 0.41
C TYR A 94 -8.99 6.80 0.99
N THR A 95 -8.66 7.34 2.17
CA THR A 95 -9.43 8.45 2.76
C THR A 95 -9.44 9.70 1.88
N ARG A 96 -8.34 9.98 1.19
CA ARG A 96 -8.23 11.14 0.30
C ARG A 96 -8.89 10.89 -1.05
N LEU A 97 -8.58 9.76 -1.68
CA LEU A 97 -8.95 9.47 -3.07
C LEU A 97 -10.39 8.99 -3.19
N HIS A 98 -10.83 8.12 -2.28
CA HIS A 98 -12.16 7.54 -2.33
C HIS A 98 -13.18 8.35 -1.51
N GLN A 99 -12.80 8.78 -0.30
CA GLN A 99 -13.71 9.50 0.61
C GLN A 99 -13.64 11.02 0.45
N GLY A 100 -12.72 11.55 -0.36
CA GLY A 100 -12.57 12.99 -0.58
C GLY A 100 -12.12 13.78 0.65
N LYS A 101 -11.55 13.14 1.67
CA LYS A 101 -11.17 13.81 2.92
C LYS A 101 -9.88 14.60 2.76
N SER A 102 -9.85 15.79 3.35
CA SER A 102 -8.66 16.66 3.37
C SER A 102 -7.53 16.10 4.24
N ARG A 103 -7.86 15.27 5.24
CA ARG A 103 -6.90 14.54 6.10
C ARG A 103 -7.44 13.13 6.40
N PRO A 104 -6.56 12.13 6.57
CA PRO A 104 -6.95 10.83 7.07
C PRO A 104 -7.54 10.90 8.48
N ASP A 105 -8.52 10.05 8.73
CA ASP A 105 -9.09 9.82 10.05
C ASP A 105 -9.16 8.32 10.37
N LEU A 106 -9.44 8.00 11.63
CA LEU A 106 -9.45 6.62 12.11
C LEU A 106 -10.51 5.79 11.37
N GLN A 107 -11.69 6.35 11.15
CA GLN A 107 -12.80 5.66 10.50
C GLN A 107 -12.42 5.24 9.07
N GLY A 108 -11.86 6.15 8.26
CA GLY A 108 -11.47 5.85 6.90
C GLY A 108 -10.32 4.85 6.82
N VAL A 109 -9.33 4.95 7.72
CA VAL A 109 -8.24 3.95 7.81
C VAL A 109 -8.81 2.57 8.13
N PHE A 110 -9.71 2.47 9.12
CA PHE A 110 -10.29 1.18 9.52
C PHE A 110 -11.22 0.61 8.47
N GLU A 111 -11.97 1.47 7.79
CA GLU A 111 -12.84 1.07 6.69
C GLU A 111 -12.04 0.42 5.56
N PHE A 112 -10.93 1.04 5.13
CA PHE A 112 -10.07 0.46 4.10
C PHE A 112 -9.55 -0.92 4.49
N ILE A 113 -8.99 -1.04 5.72
CA ILE A 113 -8.46 -2.32 6.21
C ILE A 113 -9.56 -3.39 6.29
N ARG A 114 -10.78 -3.03 6.72
CA ARG A 114 -11.94 -3.93 6.74
C ARG A 114 -12.34 -4.36 5.33
N LEU A 115 -12.38 -3.44 4.37
CA LEU A 115 -12.73 -3.72 2.98
C LEU A 115 -11.69 -4.64 2.34
N LEU A 116 -10.40 -4.40 2.55
CA LEU A 116 -9.32 -5.23 2.02
C LEU A 116 -9.41 -6.68 2.57
N ASN A 117 -9.59 -6.84 3.88
CA ASN A 117 -9.79 -8.15 4.50
C ASN A 117 -11.05 -8.87 3.98
N THR A 118 -12.13 -8.12 3.78
CA THR A 118 -13.38 -8.67 3.24
C THR A 118 -13.21 -9.12 1.80
N ALA A 119 -12.58 -8.29 0.96
CA ALA A 119 -12.29 -8.60 -0.43
C ALA A 119 -11.35 -9.82 -0.56
N GLN A 120 -10.35 -9.94 0.32
CA GLN A 120 -9.50 -11.12 0.37
C GLN A 120 -10.28 -12.40 0.71
N ARG A 121 -11.21 -12.35 1.69
CA ARG A 121 -12.08 -13.49 1.99
C ARG A 121 -12.98 -13.87 0.82
N LEU A 122 -13.53 -12.89 0.11
CA LEU A 122 -14.34 -13.13 -1.09
C LEU A 122 -13.51 -13.74 -2.23
N TYR A 123 -12.27 -13.28 -2.43
CA TYR A 123 -11.32 -13.91 -3.34
C TYR A 123 -11.03 -15.37 -2.95
N ASN A 124 -10.91 -15.68 -1.66
CA ASN A 124 -10.72 -17.05 -1.23
C ASN A 124 -11.94 -17.94 -1.51
N GLN A 125 -13.14 -17.37 -1.58
CA GLN A 125 -14.39 -18.09 -1.81
C GLN A 125 -14.79 -18.24 -3.29
N ILE A 126 -14.42 -17.30 -4.17
CA ILE A 126 -14.84 -17.34 -5.58
C ILE A 126 -14.25 -18.56 -6.32
N ASP A 127 -15.04 -19.30 -7.09
CA ASP A 127 -14.52 -20.33 -7.99
C ASP A 127 -14.24 -19.71 -9.36
N LEU A 128 -12.98 -19.38 -9.66
CA LEU A 128 -12.60 -18.69 -10.91
C LEU A 128 -12.89 -19.50 -12.18
N SER A 129 -13.06 -20.82 -12.07
CA SER A 129 -13.42 -21.68 -13.20
C SER A 129 -14.91 -21.60 -13.55
N LYS A 130 -15.76 -21.17 -12.60
CA LYS A 130 -17.22 -21.07 -12.76
C LYS A 130 -17.74 -19.65 -12.73
N ALA A 131 -16.97 -18.72 -12.17
CA ALA A 131 -17.38 -17.33 -12.02
C ALA A 131 -17.60 -16.66 -13.38
N SER A 132 -18.74 -15.98 -13.50
CA SER A 132 -19.01 -15.13 -14.66
C SER A 132 -18.02 -13.95 -14.71
N GLN A 133 -17.92 -13.30 -15.87
CA GLN A 133 -17.14 -12.07 -16.00
C GLN A 133 -17.61 -10.99 -15.02
N ALA A 134 -18.93 -10.87 -14.82
CA ALA A 134 -19.51 -9.91 -13.89
C ALA A 134 -19.08 -10.20 -12.44
N ASP A 135 -19.00 -11.47 -12.03
CA ASP A 135 -18.54 -11.86 -10.70
C ASP A 135 -17.05 -11.58 -10.51
N LYS A 136 -16.22 -11.88 -11.53
CA LYS A 136 -14.80 -11.53 -11.52
C LYS A 136 -14.60 -10.01 -11.40
N ASN A 137 -15.40 -9.22 -12.12
CA ASN A 137 -15.33 -7.75 -12.11
C ASN A 137 -15.69 -7.12 -10.74
N LYS A 138 -16.47 -7.80 -9.89
CA LYS A 138 -16.74 -7.33 -8.51
C LYS A 138 -15.46 -7.25 -7.67
N LEU A 139 -14.48 -8.11 -7.96
CA LEU A 139 -13.19 -8.18 -7.27
C LEU A 139 -12.01 -7.70 -8.13
N GLY A 140 -12.26 -7.19 -9.34
CA GLY A 140 -11.19 -6.79 -10.26
C GLY A 140 -10.39 -7.94 -10.86
N LEU A 141 -10.93 -9.16 -10.88
CA LEU A 141 -10.26 -10.40 -11.28
C LEU A 141 -10.47 -10.77 -12.76
N ALA A 142 -10.82 -9.79 -13.59
CA ALA A 142 -11.29 -9.98 -14.95
C ALA A 142 -10.34 -10.80 -15.84
N ALA A 143 -9.02 -10.63 -15.68
CA ALA A 143 -8.01 -11.33 -16.47
C ALA A 143 -7.54 -12.66 -15.86
N PHE A 144 -8.10 -13.07 -14.70
CA PHE A 144 -7.66 -14.26 -13.98
C PHE A 144 -8.59 -15.46 -14.22
N ASN A 145 -7.96 -16.60 -14.53
CA ASN A 145 -8.64 -17.89 -14.72
C ASN A 145 -8.30 -18.92 -13.62
N ALA A 146 -7.32 -18.61 -12.76
CA ALA A 146 -6.90 -19.47 -11.65
C ALA A 146 -6.45 -18.63 -10.44
N LYS A 147 -6.45 -19.25 -9.25
CA LYS A 147 -6.05 -18.61 -7.98
C LYS A 147 -4.54 -18.71 -7.73
N ASN A 148 -3.73 -18.16 -8.64
CA ASN A 148 -2.26 -18.24 -8.58
C ASN A 148 -1.58 -16.86 -8.41
N MET A 149 -2.32 -15.83 -8.01
CA MET A 149 -1.76 -14.50 -7.79
C MET A 149 -0.72 -14.49 -6.68
N SER A 150 0.36 -13.74 -6.91
CA SER A 150 1.28 -13.35 -5.86
C SER A 150 0.60 -12.44 -4.82
N CYS A 151 1.19 -12.28 -3.64
CA CYS A 151 0.66 -11.37 -2.63
C CYS A 151 0.60 -9.90 -3.12
N PRO A 152 1.64 -9.35 -3.81
CA PRO A 152 1.56 -8.03 -4.43
C PRO A 152 0.43 -7.89 -5.45
N ASP A 153 0.27 -8.84 -6.38
CA ASP A 153 -0.79 -8.81 -7.39
C ASP A 153 -2.18 -8.78 -6.76
N LEU A 154 -2.42 -9.66 -5.79
CA LEU A 154 -3.70 -9.74 -5.10
C LEU A 154 -4.03 -8.42 -4.41
N ILE A 155 -3.09 -7.85 -3.66
CA ILE A 155 -3.34 -6.60 -2.94
C ILE A 155 -3.49 -5.46 -3.95
N TYR A 156 -2.72 -5.40 -5.04
CA TYR A 156 -2.85 -4.39 -6.09
C TYR A 156 -4.24 -4.41 -6.73
N VAL A 157 -4.72 -5.58 -7.15
CA VAL A 157 -6.03 -5.74 -7.78
C VAL A 157 -7.15 -5.33 -6.83
N LEU A 158 -7.14 -5.86 -5.60
CA LEU A 158 -8.19 -5.58 -4.63
C LEU A 158 -8.18 -4.12 -4.17
N SER A 159 -7.00 -3.56 -3.88
CA SER A 159 -6.88 -2.16 -3.44
C SER A 159 -7.26 -1.18 -4.55
N SER A 160 -6.91 -1.47 -5.81
CA SER A 160 -7.33 -0.65 -6.96
C SER A 160 -8.86 -0.63 -7.09
N LYS A 161 -9.49 -1.81 -6.97
CA LYS A 161 -10.95 -1.94 -6.99
C LYS A 161 -11.63 -1.20 -5.83
N ILE A 162 -11.10 -1.33 -4.62
CA ILE A 162 -11.64 -0.67 -3.42
C ILE A 162 -11.49 0.85 -3.50
N MET A 163 -10.32 1.33 -3.94
CA MET A 163 -10.02 2.76 -3.99
C MET A 163 -10.73 3.46 -5.15
N GLY A 164 -11.04 2.74 -6.23
CA GLY A 164 -11.62 3.30 -7.45
C GLY A 164 -10.58 3.95 -8.37
N TYR A 165 -9.32 3.55 -8.25
CA TYR A 165 -8.20 4.05 -9.05
C TYR A 165 -7.27 2.90 -9.46
N ASP A 166 -6.60 3.04 -10.59
CA ASP A 166 -5.46 2.20 -10.97
C ASP A 166 -4.22 2.61 -10.14
N LEU A 167 -3.76 1.70 -9.28
CA LEU A 167 -2.65 1.93 -8.34
C LEU A 167 -1.27 1.54 -8.89
N LYS A 168 -1.10 1.33 -10.20
CA LYS A 168 0.17 0.84 -10.77
C LYS A 168 1.37 1.68 -10.36
N ASP A 169 1.22 3.01 -10.41
CA ASP A 169 2.29 3.94 -10.07
C ASP A 169 2.56 3.97 -8.56
N PHE A 170 1.53 3.74 -7.74
CA PHE A 170 1.67 3.60 -6.29
C PHE A 170 2.50 2.36 -5.97
N TYR A 171 2.18 1.21 -6.57
CA TYR A 171 2.94 -0.02 -6.35
C TYR A 171 4.39 0.09 -6.84
N ALA A 172 4.59 0.74 -8.01
CA ALA A 172 5.92 1.02 -8.53
C ALA A 172 6.73 1.94 -7.60
N LEU A 173 6.11 3.00 -7.04
CA LEU A 173 6.73 3.92 -6.09
C LEU A 173 7.26 3.19 -4.84
N TYR A 174 6.55 2.15 -4.39
CA TYR A 174 6.93 1.35 -3.22
C TYR A 174 7.75 0.10 -3.59
N GLY A 175 8.20 -0.03 -4.83
CA GLY A 175 9.09 -1.13 -5.23
C GLY A 175 8.41 -2.50 -5.33
N LEU A 176 7.08 -2.56 -5.41
CA LEU A 176 6.35 -3.82 -5.50
C LEU A 176 6.22 -4.28 -6.96
N PRO A 177 6.67 -5.49 -7.30
CA PRO A 177 6.44 -6.04 -8.63
C PRO A 177 4.97 -6.43 -8.79
N VAL A 178 4.39 -6.08 -9.95
CA VAL A 178 3.02 -6.43 -10.33
C VAL A 178 3.08 -7.06 -11.72
N THR A 179 2.39 -8.18 -11.91
CA THR A 179 2.43 -8.93 -13.17
C THR A 179 1.61 -8.26 -14.27
N ALA A 180 1.94 -8.55 -15.53
CA ALA A 180 1.17 -8.07 -16.68
C ALA A 180 -0.31 -8.49 -16.61
N THR A 181 -0.61 -9.69 -16.09
CA THR A 181 -1.99 -10.16 -15.89
C THR A 181 -2.74 -9.31 -14.89
N ALA A 182 -2.10 -8.95 -13.76
CA ALA A 182 -2.71 -8.07 -12.77
C ALA A 182 -2.96 -6.67 -13.34
N HIS A 183 -2.00 -6.10 -14.08
CA HIS A 183 -2.18 -4.83 -14.80
C HIS A 183 -3.34 -4.89 -15.80
N ALA A 184 -3.41 -5.95 -16.62
CA ALA A 184 -4.51 -6.14 -17.57
C ALA A 184 -5.87 -6.24 -16.85
N SER A 185 -5.92 -6.96 -15.73
CA SER A 185 -7.14 -7.12 -14.94
C SER A 185 -7.67 -5.79 -14.39
N VAL A 186 -6.77 -4.93 -13.89
CA VAL A 186 -7.15 -3.58 -13.41
C VAL A 186 -7.48 -2.65 -14.58
N ALA A 187 -6.78 -2.74 -15.72
CA ALA A 187 -7.08 -1.94 -16.90
C ALA A 187 -8.52 -2.17 -17.41
N MET A 188 -9.02 -3.41 -17.34
CA MET A 188 -10.40 -3.75 -17.71
C MET A 188 -11.47 -3.07 -16.83
N LEU A 189 -11.09 -2.51 -15.67
CA LEU A 189 -11.99 -1.73 -14.83
C LEU A 189 -12.15 -0.27 -15.28
N ASN A 190 -11.35 0.19 -16.26
CA ASN A 190 -11.35 1.57 -16.76
C ASN A 190 -11.24 2.62 -15.65
N LEU A 191 -10.40 2.35 -14.65
CA LEU A 191 -10.19 3.26 -13.53
C LEU A 191 -9.21 4.39 -13.92
N PRO A 192 -9.39 5.61 -13.41
CA PRO A 192 -8.36 6.64 -13.51
C PRO A 192 -7.08 6.20 -12.78
N THR A 193 -5.91 6.57 -13.31
CA THR A 193 -4.64 6.37 -12.59
C THR A 193 -4.64 7.19 -11.31
N ALA A 194 -4.23 6.57 -10.19
CA ALA A 194 -4.12 7.28 -8.91
C ALA A 194 -3.02 8.35 -8.96
N PRO A 195 -3.31 9.59 -8.52
CA PRO A 195 -2.23 10.53 -8.21
C PRO A 195 -1.44 10.00 -7.00
N LEU A 196 -0.12 10.22 -7.01
CA LEU A 196 0.75 9.75 -5.94
C LEU A 196 0.76 10.74 -4.78
N TYR A 197 0.12 10.36 -3.68
CA TYR A 197 0.17 11.11 -2.43
C TYR A 197 0.90 10.32 -1.34
N PHE A 198 1.66 11.05 -0.53
CA PHE A 198 2.26 10.55 0.69
C PHE A 198 1.76 11.37 1.87
N TYR A 199 1.23 10.74 2.91
CA TYR A 199 0.86 11.44 4.13
C TYR A 199 2.05 11.46 5.10
N ALA A 200 2.75 12.57 5.18
CA ALA A 200 3.88 12.75 6.08
C ALA A 200 3.38 12.96 7.51
N GLN A 201 3.93 12.22 8.47
CA GLN A 201 3.71 12.40 9.90
C GLN A 201 5.05 12.64 10.62
N PRO A 202 5.07 13.39 11.74
CA PRO A 202 6.25 13.54 12.56
C PRO A 202 6.82 12.17 12.99
N ASP A 203 8.12 12.11 13.30
CA ASP A 203 8.68 10.90 13.91
C ASP A 203 8.02 10.64 15.27
N GLY A 204 7.76 9.35 15.56
CA GLY A 204 6.92 8.96 16.69
C GLY A 204 5.50 9.53 16.62
N GLY A 205 4.98 9.86 15.43
CA GLY A 205 3.66 10.47 15.24
C GLY A 205 2.61 9.55 14.63
N SER A 206 2.89 8.26 14.44
CA SER A 206 2.08 7.42 13.53
C SER A 206 0.66 7.14 14.01
N ASN A 207 0.39 7.18 15.31
CA ASN A 207 -0.96 7.07 15.90
C ASN A 207 -1.75 8.39 15.87
N ARG A 208 -1.09 9.52 15.58
CA ARG A 208 -1.66 10.88 15.58
C ARG A 208 -1.98 11.32 14.16
N LEU A 209 -3.06 10.80 13.57
CA LEU A 209 -3.42 11.07 12.17
C LEU A 209 -3.56 12.59 11.89
N ALA A 210 -4.06 13.36 12.85
CA ALA A 210 -4.30 14.80 12.68
C ALA A 210 -3.03 15.65 12.58
N THR A 211 -1.87 15.14 13.00
CA THR A 211 -0.59 15.89 12.99
C THR A 211 0.16 15.79 11.68
N GLY A 212 -0.35 15.02 10.72
CA GLY A 212 0.28 14.83 9.42
C GLY A 212 -0.09 15.88 8.38
N GLN A 213 0.57 15.80 7.24
CA GLN A 213 0.30 16.64 6.07
C GLN A 213 0.55 15.87 4.78
N TRP A 214 -0.20 16.22 3.74
CA TRP A 214 -0.06 15.58 2.44
C TRP A 214 1.09 16.16 1.64
N LEU A 215 1.89 15.27 1.07
CA LEU A 215 2.85 15.56 0.02
C LEU A 215 2.31 14.99 -1.30
N THR A 216 2.45 15.77 -2.37
CA THR A 216 2.24 15.28 -3.73
C THR A 216 3.58 14.78 -4.26
N ILE A 217 3.61 13.53 -4.70
CA ILE A 217 4.81 12.89 -5.23
C ILE A 217 4.71 12.93 -6.75
N PRO A 218 5.71 13.46 -7.46
CA PRO A 218 5.69 13.42 -8.91
C PRO A 218 5.89 11.98 -9.39
N ALA A 219 5.30 11.63 -10.53
CA ALA A 219 5.49 10.32 -11.15
C ALA A 219 6.98 10.06 -11.45
N ASN A 220 7.72 11.11 -11.85
CA ASN A 220 9.12 11.06 -12.20
C ASN A 220 9.90 12.21 -11.55
N GLY A 221 11.19 12.00 -11.30
CA GLY A 221 12.10 13.02 -10.79
C GLY A 221 12.14 13.13 -9.25
N PRO A 222 12.71 14.23 -8.74
CA PRO A 222 12.94 14.41 -7.31
C PRO A 222 11.63 14.57 -6.54
N VAL A 223 11.62 14.06 -5.30
CA VAL A 223 10.47 14.20 -4.37
C VAL A 223 10.66 15.41 -3.46
N PRO A 224 9.58 16.04 -2.95
CA PRO A 224 9.69 17.18 -2.05
C PRO A 224 10.43 16.81 -0.75
N ASN A 225 10.91 17.82 -0.03
CA ASN A 225 11.48 17.58 1.30
C ASN A 225 10.41 17.09 2.27
N TYR A 226 10.83 16.22 3.19
CA TYR A 226 9.96 15.80 4.28
C TYR A 226 9.71 17.01 5.20
N PRO A 227 8.47 17.29 5.60
CA PRO A 227 8.11 18.58 6.19
C PRO A 227 8.17 18.59 7.72
N TYR A 228 8.90 17.64 8.32
CA TYR A 228 9.18 17.53 9.75
C TYR A 228 10.66 17.28 9.97
#